data_AF-A0A3N5WSM6-F1
#
_entry.id   AF-A0A3N5WSM6-F1
#
_cell.length_a   1.000
_cell.length_b   1.000
_cell.length_c   1.000
_cell.angle_alpha   90.00
_cell.angle_beta   90.00
_cell.angle_gamma   90.00
#
_symmetry.space_group_name_H-M   'P 1'
#
loop_
_entity.id
_entity.type
_entity.pdbx_description
1 polymer ?
#
loop_
_entity_poly.entity_id
_entity_poly.type
_entity_poly.pdbx_seq_one_letter_code
_entity_poly.pdbx_strand_id
1 'polypeptide(L)'
;MTSFNDTVANAIIGIDTIWGGDVLNPSGTGRFIADSWFSDQPLPLAYTHATAAAVRETGGVSAKQPNHDAIDRYVEAVKLTQTLSDFKMQAADQQGRRGVYLTGLAECLDVMWDLALEILGRRDPVSYERCVIASTGSRPGPSDPASKRELLLRRLTESGYPVSLQDGLLDAVDTWRSERVVPSASIPALAAAFIAEFNALTTRNLMPYLPSGLAGVPRSNIRFMPIRDAWFSGSMNYLGRARTADGKPEFEATYEINSSLQISVPEFQQLISHEVEPGHVTTFAFLQALYEEGQIGFEGTVQTMNTRAAALSEGIANNAILIAHGVNEIEELPDRDLQIGVLLALLQDDAKNQSSYLTWKEGWPQERVAATLRNEFLVSKERADKLSGAWGRHPLLGRMYLPAYRAGTELVAELRRNHAPKDVLPALYGCTGLEDVVTIGQAVG
;
A
#
# COMPACT_ATOMS: atom_id res chain seq x y z
N MET A 1 21.26 4.41 -27.57
CA MET A 1 19.86 4.49 -27.10
C MET A 1 19.85 3.93 -25.69
N THR A 2 19.27 4.65 -24.73
CA THR A 2 18.97 4.10 -23.39
C THR A 2 18.02 2.92 -23.54
N SER A 3 18.18 1.87 -22.73
CA SER A 3 17.24 0.74 -22.80
C SER A 3 15.86 1.14 -22.26
N PHE A 4 14.83 0.35 -22.57
CA PHE A 4 13.49 0.54 -22.00
C PHE A 4 13.55 0.48 -20.47
N ASN A 5 14.25 -0.52 -19.92
CA ASN A 5 14.42 -0.68 -18.47
C ASN A 5 15.11 0.54 -17.84
N ASP A 6 16.15 1.09 -18.49
CA ASP A 6 16.80 2.32 -18.02
C ASP A 6 15.81 3.49 -17.97
N THR A 7 14.94 3.60 -18.98
CA THR A 7 13.93 4.67 -19.04
C THR A 7 12.92 4.54 -17.90
N VAL A 8 12.39 3.33 -17.66
CA VAL A 8 11.49 3.03 -16.54
C VAL A 8 12.17 3.32 -15.20
N ALA A 9 13.40 2.83 -15.01
CA ALA A 9 14.17 3.03 -13.79
C ALA A 9 14.41 4.52 -13.50
N ASN A 10 14.87 5.29 -14.50
CA ASN A 10 15.10 6.72 -14.33
C ASN A 10 13.79 7.49 -14.09
N ALA A 11 12.66 7.07 -14.67
CA ALA A 11 11.36 7.71 -14.43
C ALA A 11 10.90 7.51 -12.98
N ILE A 12 10.88 6.26 -12.50
CA ILE A 12 10.40 5.94 -11.14
C ILE A 12 11.32 6.56 -10.08
N ILE A 13 12.63 6.29 -10.18
CA ILE A 13 13.60 6.80 -9.19
C ILE A 13 13.78 8.31 -9.30
N GLY A 14 13.57 8.87 -10.50
CA GLY A 14 13.54 10.30 -10.75
C GLY A 14 12.48 11.01 -9.92
N ILE A 15 11.26 10.49 -9.98
CA ILE A 15 10.13 11.00 -9.18
C ILE A 15 10.37 10.75 -7.70
N ASP A 16 10.76 9.53 -7.30
CA ASP A 16 11.05 9.21 -5.89
C ASP A 16 12.06 10.19 -5.28
N THR A 17 13.18 10.44 -5.98
CA THR A 17 14.22 11.37 -5.53
C THR A 17 13.70 12.80 -5.38
N ILE A 18 12.86 13.30 -6.29
CA ILE A 18 12.27 14.65 -6.18
C ILE A 18 11.41 14.80 -4.94
N TRP A 19 10.72 13.74 -4.53
CA TRP A 19 9.94 13.71 -3.31
C TRP A 19 10.77 13.43 -2.05
N GLY A 20 12.10 13.33 -2.20
CA GLY A 20 13.05 13.09 -1.12
C GLY A 20 13.25 11.61 -0.77
N GLY A 21 12.69 10.70 -1.57
CA GLY A 21 12.81 9.26 -1.37
C GLY A 21 14.21 8.73 -1.64
N ASP A 22 14.59 7.71 -0.86
CA ASP A 22 15.82 6.96 -0.99
C ASP A 22 15.51 5.46 -1.07
N VAL A 23 15.33 4.94 -2.28
CA VAL A 23 15.01 3.51 -2.53
C VAL A 23 15.97 2.52 -1.86
N LEU A 24 17.22 2.91 -1.55
CA LEU A 24 18.17 2.01 -0.87
C LEU A 24 18.11 2.11 0.65
N ASN A 25 17.34 3.06 1.22
CA ASN A 25 17.28 3.27 2.64
C ASN A 25 16.86 1.98 3.36
N PRO A 26 17.60 1.55 4.40
CA PRO A 26 17.28 0.32 5.12
C PRO A 26 15.95 0.42 5.90
N SER A 27 15.46 1.63 6.16
CA SER A 27 14.22 1.91 6.89
C SER A 27 13.14 2.43 5.94
N GLY A 28 11.88 2.06 6.22
CA GLY A 28 10.71 2.63 5.54
C GLY A 28 10.56 4.13 5.78
N THR A 29 11.25 4.69 6.79
CA THR A 29 11.28 6.14 7.05
C THR A 29 11.94 6.96 5.94
N GLY A 30 12.84 6.36 5.16
CA GLY A 30 13.55 7.05 4.06
C GLY A 30 13.06 6.67 2.66
N ARG A 31 12.24 5.63 2.53
CA ARG A 31 11.58 5.25 1.26
C ARG A 31 10.23 5.96 1.15
N PHE A 32 9.82 6.31 -0.08
CA PHE A 32 8.62 7.15 -0.23
C PHE A 32 7.74 6.81 -1.43
N ILE A 33 8.29 6.75 -2.65
CA ILE A 33 7.55 6.35 -3.86
C ILE A 33 8.09 5.01 -4.36
N ALA A 34 9.40 4.87 -4.51
CA ALA A 34 10.03 3.60 -4.80
C ALA A 34 10.29 2.85 -3.49
N ASP A 35 9.52 1.81 -3.22
CA ASP A 35 9.62 1.06 -1.96
C ASP A 35 10.58 -0.13 -2.04
N SER A 36 10.86 -0.63 -3.25
CA SER A 36 11.80 -1.74 -3.45
C SER A 36 12.71 -1.53 -4.66
N TRP A 37 13.87 -2.19 -4.64
CA TRP A 37 14.74 -2.36 -5.80
C TRP A 37 15.43 -3.73 -5.70
N PHE A 38 14.87 -4.75 -6.35
CA PHE A 38 15.38 -6.12 -6.26
C PHE A 38 15.81 -6.74 -7.60
N SER A 39 15.94 -5.94 -8.66
CA SER A 39 16.27 -6.40 -10.02
C SER A 39 17.71 -6.84 -10.26
N ASP A 40 18.62 -6.60 -9.31
CA ASP A 40 20.08 -6.65 -9.45
C ASP A 40 20.68 -5.75 -10.55
N GLN A 41 19.86 -4.96 -11.25
CA GLN A 41 20.37 -4.00 -12.22
C GLN A 41 21.06 -2.83 -11.50
N PRO A 42 22.08 -2.21 -12.13
CA PRO A 42 22.68 -0.99 -11.63
C PRO A 42 21.63 0.10 -11.41
N LEU A 43 21.78 0.87 -10.32
CA LEU A 43 20.90 1.99 -10.06
C LEU A 43 21.02 3.07 -11.15
N PRO A 44 19.90 3.71 -11.53
CA PRO A 44 19.86 4.63 -12.65
C PRO A 44 20.63 5.92 -12.35
N LEU A 45 20.88 6.72 -13.39
CA LEU A 45 21.47 8.06 -13.25
C LEU A 45 20.65 8.94 -12.31
N ALA A 46 19.32 8.82 -12.36
CA ALA A 46 18.38 9.46 -11.44
C ALA A 46 18.70 9.23 -9.96
N TYR A 47 19.34 8.10 -9.60
CA TYR A 47 19.77 7.81 -8.25
C TYR A 47 21.23 8.22 -7.97
N THR A 48 22.12 7.90 -8.91
CA THR A 48 23.58 7.89 -8.71
C THR A 48 24.25 9.23 -8.97
N HIS A 49 23.60 10.14 -9.70
CA HIS A 49 24.16 11.45 -9.97
C HIS A 49 24.31 12.28 -8.69
N ALA A 50 25.39 13.08 -8.58
CA ALA A 50 25.69 13.83 -7.36
C ALA A 50 24.58 14.81 -6.93
N THR A 51 23.80 15.34 -7.88
CA THR A 51 22.65 16.20 -7.58
C THR A 51 21.49 15.44 -6.94
N ALA A 52 21.35 14.13 -7.17
CA ALA A 52 20.30 13.31 -6.57
C ALA A 52 20.46 13.22 -5.05
N ALA A 53 21.69 13.01 -4.57
CA ALA A 53 22.01 12.94 -3.15
C ALA A 53 21.61 14.25 -2.43
N ALA A 54 21.91 15.41 -3.02
CA ALA A 54 21.56 16.71 -2.45
C ALA A 54 20.03 16.90 -2.31
N VAL A 55 19.23 16.40 -3.26
CA VAL A 55 17.77 16.46 -3.16
C VAL A 55 17.26 15.54 -2.05
N ARG A 56 17.78 14.31 -1.95
CA ARG A 56 17.41 13.37 -0.87
C ARG A 56 17.76 13.90 0.52
N GLU A 57 18.98 14.42 0.69
CA GLU A 57 19.46 15.00 1.96
C GLU A 57 18.61 16.19 2.42
N THR A 58 18.05 16.95 1.48
CA THR A 58 17.19 18.10 1.78
C THR A 58 15.71 17.75 1.90
N GLY A 59 15.32 16.48 1.67
CA GLY A 59 13.94 16.00 1.75
C GLY A 59 13.07 16.35 0.54
N GLY A 60 13.68 16.78 -0.57
CA GLY A 60 12.98 17.08 -1.83
C GLY A 60 11.85 18.10 -1.68
N VAL A 61 10.78 17.92 -2.46
CA VAL A 61 9.56 18.75 -2.38
C VAL A 61 8.73 18.49 -1.11
N SER A 62 8.98 17.40 -0.40
CA SER A 62 8.31 17.06 0.86
C SER A 62 8.86 17.85 2.05
N ALA A 63 10.00 18.54 1.88
CA ALA A 63 10.60 19.37 2.91
C ALA A 63 9.71 20.57 3.28
N LYS A 64 9.78 21.02 4.54
CA LYS A 64 9.06 22.24 4.98
C LYS A 64 9.44 23.48 4.16
N GLN A 65 10.67 23.53 3.68
CA GLN A 65 11.19 24.56 2.77
C GLN A 65 12.01 23.84 1.69
N PRO A 66 11.39 23.50 0.54
CA PRO A 66 12.09 22.82 -0.55
C PRO A 66 13.29 23.61 -1.06
N ASN A 67 14.40 22.93 -1.32
CA ASN A 67 15.58 23.55 -1.92
C ASN A 67 15.44 23.63 -3.44
N HIS A 68 14.85 24.72 -3.94
CA HIS A 68 14.58 24.94 -5.36
C HIS A 68 15.82 24.78 -6.26
N ASP A 69 16.96 25.36 -5.88
CA ASP A 69 18.20 25.30 -6.68
C ASP A 69 18.79 23.89 -6.76
N ALA A 70 18.67 23.09 -5.69
CA ALA A 70 19.09 21.69 -5.72
C ALA A 70 18.18 20.86 -6.63
N ILE A 71 16.86 21.08 -6.55
CA ILE A 71 15.86 20.40 -7.38
C ILE A 71 16.05 20.75 -8.86
N ASP A 72 16.31 22.01 -9.20
CA ASP A 72 16.52 22.43 -10.60
C ASP A 72 17.76 21.79 -11.23
N ARG A 73 18.88 21.83 -10.50
CA ARG A 73 20.11 21.16 -10.93
C ARG A 73 19.92 19.66 -11.07
N TYR A 74 19.08 19.05 -10.23
CA TYR A 74 18.74 17.64 -10.35
C TYR A 74 17.93 17.35 -11.62
N VAL A 75 16.81 18.04 -11.80
CA VAL A 75 15.90 17.87 -12.95
C VAL A 75 16.65 18.04 -14.27
N GLU A 76 17.52 19.04 -14.37
CA GLU A 76 18.36 19.27 -15.55
C GLU A 76 19.39 18.16 -15.75
N ALA A 77 20.15 17.81 -14.71
CA ALA A 77 21.25 16.86 -14.81
C ALA A 77 20.79 15.44 -15.21
N VAL A 78 19.63 15.00 -14.71
CA VAL A 78 19.08 13.66 -15.01
C VAL A 78 18.05 13.70 -16.14
N LYS A 79 17.78 14.87 -16.70
CA LYS A 79 16.81 15.11 -17.79
C LYS A 79 15.41 14.59 -17.47
N LEU A 80 14.96 14.76 -16.23
CA LEU A 80 13.75 14.08 -15.74
C LEU A 80 12.52 14.31 -16.63
N THR A 81 12.28 15.54 -17.06
CA THR A 81 11.13 15.87 -17.94
C THR A 81 11.16 15.09 -19.26
N GLN A 82 12.35 14.95 -19.85
CA GLN A 82 12.52 14.16 -21.07
C GLN A 82 12.31 12.67 -20.77
N THR A 83 12.86 12.16 -19.67
CA THR A 83 12.70 10.76 -19.26
C THR A 83 11.24 10.38 -19.03
N LEU A 84 10.45 11.23 -18.39
CA LEU A 84 9.01 11.00 -18.19
C LEU A 84 8.27 10.96 -19.54
N SER A 85 8.59 11.90 -20.43
CA SER A 85 8.02 11.94 -21.78
C SER A 85 8.39 10.69 -22.60
N ASP A 86 9.65 10.28 -22.55
CA ASP A 86 10.16 9.08 -23.21
C ASP A 86 9.50 7.81 -22.66
N PHE A 87 9.34 7.72 -21.34
CA PHE A 87 8.66 6.59 -20.71
C PHE A 87 7.21 6.50 -21.18
N LYS A 88 6.48 7.63 -21.20
CA LYS A 88 5.09 7.67 -21.66
C LYS A 88 4.94 7.19 -23.12
N MET A 89 5.83 7.65 -24.02
CA MET A 89 5.83 7.19 -25.41
C MET A 89 6.15 5.69 -25.50
N GLN A 90 7.22 5.23 -24.85
CA GLN A 90 7.63 3.83 -24.89
C GLN A 90 6.61 2.87 -24.26
N ALA A 91 5.89 3.32 -23.22
CA ALA A 91 4.81 2.58 -22.59
C ALA A 91 3.59 2.42 -23.51
N ALA A 92 3.23 3.47 -24.26
CA ALA A 92 2.15 3.43 -25.23
C ALA A 92 2.43 2.50 -26.43
N ASP A 93 3.71 2.28 -26.75
CA ASP A 93 4.13 1.34 -27.80
C ASP A 93 4.11 -0.13 -27.34
N GLN A 94 3.98 -0.40 -26.04
CA GLN A 94 3.85 -1.76 -25.52
C GLN A 94 2.46 -2.34 -25.80
N GLN A 95 2.40 -3.64 -26.08
CA GLN A 95 1.16 -4.33 -26.41
C GLN A 95 0.56 -5.06 -25.20
N GLY A 96 -0.74 -5.36 -25.31
CA GLY A 96 -1.47 -6.17 -24.33
C GLY A 96 -1.61 -5.50 -22.96
N ARG A 97 -1.92 -6.31 -21.93
CA ARG A 97 -2.16 -5.82 -20.57
C ARG A 97 -0.94 -5.12 -19.95
N ARG A 98 0.26 -5.60 -20.27
CA ARG A 98 1.52 -4.96 -19.85
C ARG A 98 1.63 -3.52 -20.34
N GLY A 99 1.21 -3.22 -21.58
CA GLY A 99 1.19 -1.85 -22.08
C GLY A 99 0.18 -0.94 -21.38
N VAL A 100 -1.00 -1.48 -21.02
CA VAL A 100 -2.00 -0.76 -20.22
C VAL A 100 -1.46 -0.45 -18.82
N TYR A 101 -0.85 -1.43 -18.16
CA TYR A 101 -0.18 -1.27 -16.86
C TYR A 101 0.89 -0.17 -16.91
N LEU A 102 1.81 -0.24 -17.88
CA LEU A 102 2.92 0.71 -18.01
C LEU A 102 2.43 2.12 -18.34
N THR A 103 1.38 2.25 -19.15
CA THR A 103 0.75 3.54 -19.44
C THR A 103 0.09 4.12 -18.19
N GLY A 104 -0.56 3.28 -17.38
CA GLY A 104 -1.10 3.66 -16.08
C GLY A 104 -0.02 4.13 -15.11
N LEU A 105 1.11 3.43 -15.05
CA LEU A 105 2.28 3.81 -14.24
C LEU A 105 2.86 5.16 -14.71
N ALA A 106 3.05 5.35 -16.02
CA ALA A 106 3.52 6.62 -16.58
C ALA A 106 2.60 7.79 -16.23
N GLU A 107 1.28 7.62 -16.32
CA GLU A 107 0.32 8.66 -15.94
C GLU A 107 0.36 8.97 -14.43
N CYS A 108 0.55 7.95 -13.58
CA CYS A 108 0.73 8.18 -12.15
C CYS A 108 1.99 9.03 -11.88
N LEU A 109 3.11 8.70 -12.53
CA LEU A 109 4.36 9.48 -12.39
C LEU A 109 4.21 10.92 -12.89
N ASP A 110 3.48 11.14 -14.00
CA ASP A 110 3.17 12.49 -14.51
C ASP A 110 2.34 13.30 -13.50
N VAL A 111 1.37 12.68 -12.83
CA VAL A 111 0.60 13.34 -11.76
C VAL A 111 1.49 13.69 -10.57
N MET A 112 2.37 12.77 -10.14
CA MET A 112 3.32 13.02 -9.05
C MET A 112 4.31 14.14 -9.40
N TRP A 113 4.74 14.21 -10.67
CA TRP A 113 5.56 15.32 -11.17
C TRP A 113 4.81 16.65 -11.12
N ASP A 114 3.57 16.68 -11.59
CA ASP A 114 2.76 17.89 -11.59
C ASP A 114 2.44 18.38 -10.18
N LEU A 115 2.23 17.46 -9.23
CA LEU A 115 2.08 17.79 -7.81
C LEU A 115 3.38 18.38 -7.23
N ALA A 116 4.54 17.87 -7.63
CA ALA A 116 5.83 18.45 -7.24
C ALA A 116 5.98 19.87 -7.80
N LEU A 117 5.59 20.11 -9.05
CA LEU A 117 5.61 21.44 -9.66
C LEU A 117 4.60 22.40 -9.02
N GLU A 118 3.42 21.93 -8.59
CA GLU A 118 2.46 22.70 -7.80
C GLU A 118 3.10 23.18 -6.50
N ILE A 119 3.76 22.29 -5.74
CA ILE A 119 4.44 22.64 -4.47
C ILE A 119 5.52 23.70 -4.70
N LEU A 120 6.24 23.61 -5.83
CA LEU A 120 7.28 24.57 -6.19
C LEU A 120 6.73 25.90 -6.76
N GLY A 121 5.41 26.05 -6.90
CA GLY A 121 4.76 27.25 -7.44
C GLY A 121 4.97 27.42 -8.95
N ARG A 122 5.18 26.33 -9.69
CA ARG A 122 5.54 26.33 -11.13
C ARG A 122 4.40 25.90 -12.06
N ARG A 123 3.29 25.46 -11.48
CA ARG A 123 2.09 25.05 -12.20
C ARG A 123 0.85 25.35 -11.37
N ASP A 124 -0.28 25.48 -12.04
CA ASP A 124 -1.59 25.52 -11.40
C ASP A 124 -1.86 24.27 -10.56
N PRO A 125 -2.72 24.37 -9.52
CA PRO A 125 -3.06 23.23 -8.69
C PRO A 125 -3.60 22.03 -9.49
N VAL A 126 -3.06 20.85 -9.20
CA VAL A 126 -3.52 19.58 -9.76
C VAL A 126 -4.87 19.23 -9.13
N SER A 127 -5.88 19.00 -9.98
CA SER A 127 -7.22 18.69 -9.50
C SER A 127 -7.26 17.38 -8.72
N TYR A 128 -8.05 17.35 -7.64
CA TYR A 128 -8.24 16.14 -6.83
C TYR A 128 -8.73 14.95 -7.66
N GLU A 129 -9.67 15.20 -8.58
CA GLU A 129 -10.20 14.16 -9.48
C GLU A 129 -9.10 13.53 -10.34
N ARG A 130 -8.14 14.31 -10.86
CA ARG A 130 -7.02 13.75 -11.63
C ARG A 130 -6.14 12.85 -10.77
N CYS A 131 -5.85 13.26 -9.53
CA CYS A 131 -5.07 12.43 -8.62
C CYS A 131 -5.72 11.07 -8.35
N VAL A 132 -7.03 11.07 -8.06
CA VAL A 132 -7.77 9.83 -7.75
C VAL A 132 -7.92 8.93 -8.97
N ILE A 133 -8.25 9.49 -10.14
CA ILE A 133 -8.36 8.69 -11.39
C ILE A 133 -7.02 8.05 -11.75
N ALA A 134 -5.91 8.78 -11.58
CA ALA A 134 -4.59 8.25 -11.88
C ALA A 134 -4.29 7.00 -11.04
N SER A 135 -4.44 7.07 -9.71
CA SER A 135 -4.09 5.96 -8.81
C SER A 135 -5.14 4.87 -8.65
N THR A 136 -6.42 5.13 -8.94
CA THR A 136 -7.50 4.14 -8.72
C THR A 136 -8.18 3.68 -10.01
N GLY A 137 -7.95 4.37 -11.13
CA GLY A 137 -8.70 4.14 -12.38
C GLY A 137 -10.16 4.62 -12.33
N SER A 138 -10.62 5.15 -11.20
CA SER A 138 -12.02 5.51 -10.96
C SER A 138 -12.18 6.96 -10.51
N ARG A 139 -13.38 7.52 -10.70
CA ARG A 139 -13.70 8.87 -10.21
C ARG A 139 -13.76 8.90 -8.68
N PRO A 140 -13.40 10.02 -8.03
CA PRO A 140 -13.52 10.16 -6.59
C PRO A 140 -14.99 10.11 -6.15
N GLY A 141 -15.23 9.45 -5.01
CA GLY A 141 -16.53 9.40 -4.35
C GLY A 141 -16.40 9.22 -2.84
N PRO A 142 -17.38 9.69 -2.05
CA PRO A 142 -17.37 9.53 -0.60
C PRO A 142 -17.46 8.05 -0.21
N SER A 143 -17.06 7.72 1.02
CA SER A 143 -17.26 6.40 1.61
C SER A 143 -18.59 6.33 2.35
N ASP A 144 -19.27 5.19 2.24
CA ASP A 144 -20.47 4.87 3.02
C ASP A 144 -20.15 3.75 4.03
N PRO A 145 -20.07 4.05 5.34
CA PRO A 145 -19.77 3.05 6.36
C PRO A 145 -21.00 2.25 6.82
N ALA A 146 -22.21 2.54 6.33
CA ALA A 146 -23.46 2.08 6.94
C ALA A 146 -23.55 0.56 7.11
N SER A 147 -23.29 -0.21 6.05
CA SER A 147 -23.39 -1.68 6.10
C SER A 147 -22.37 -2.30 7.06
N LYS A 148 -21.12 -1.81 7.04
CA LYS A 148 -20.05 -2.28 7.93
C LYS A 148 -20.37 -1.92 9.39
N ARG A 149 -20.93 -0.74 9.65
CA ARG A 149 -21.40 -0.34 10.99
C ARG A 149 -22.55 -1.19 11.48
N GLU A 150 -23.51 -1.53 10.63
CA GLU A 150 -24.64 -2.39 10.99
C GLU A 150 -24.15 -3.80 11.37
N LEU A 151 -23.24 -4.37 10.59
CA LEU A 151 -22.65 -5.66 10.90
C LEU A 151 -21.81 -5.60 12.19
N LEU A 152 -21.00 -4.55 12.37
CA LEU A 152 -20.22 -4.35 13.59
C LEU A 152 -21.10 -4.22 14.84
N LEU A 153 -22.20 -3.45 14.75
CA LEU A 153 -23.21 -3.34 15.81
C LEU A 153 -23.76 -4.72 16.18
N ARG A 154 -24.16 -5.54 15.19
CA ARG A 154 -24.65 -6.90 15.43
C ARG A 154 -23.60 -7.74 16.17
N ARG A 155 -22.35 -7.72 15.71
CA ARG A 155 -21.26 -8.50 16.32
C ARG A 155 -20.93 -8.07 17.75
N LEU A 156 -20.85 -6.77 18.01
CA LEU A 156 -20.63 -6.25 19.36
C LEU A 156 -21.78 -6.62 20.30
N THR A 157 -23.03 -6.52 19.84
CA THR A 157 -24.21 -6.90 20.62
C THR A 157 -24.21 -8.39 20.95
N GLU A 158 -23.90 -9.25 19.96
CA GLU A 158 -23.77 -10.70 20.13
C GLU A 158 -22.60 -11.10 21.05
N SER A 159 -21.58 -10.24 21.14
CA SER A 159 -20.46 -10.36 22.08
C SER A 159 -20.73 -9.74 23.45
N GLY A 160 -21.95 -9.25 23.71
CA GLY A 160 -22.38 -8.75 25.02
C GLY A 160 -22.06 -7.28 25.30
N TYR A 161 -21.60 -6.51 24.31
CA TYR A 161 -21.38 -5.07 24.46
C TYR A 161 -22.70 -4.31 24.32
N PRO A 162 -23.14 -3.56 25.35
CA PRO A 162 -24.36 -2.78 25.26
C PRO A 162 -24.16 -1.59 24.32
N VAL A 163 -24.95 -1.51 23.26
CA VAL A 163 -24.92 -0.38 22.32
C VAL A 163 -26.20 0.45 22.46
N SER A 164 -26.06 1.69 22.96
CA SER A 164 -27.18 2.65 23.05
C SER A 164 -27.45 3.34 21.71
N LEU A 165 -28.67 3.87 21.52
CA LEU A 165 -29.17 4.41 20.25
C LEU A 165 -28.51 5.69 19.74
N GLN A 166 -27.82 6.48 20.59
CA GLN A 166 -27.39 7.83 20.19
C GLN A 166 -25.88 8.05 20.01
N ASP A 167 -25.01 7.28 20.67
CA ASP A 167 -23.55 7.29 20.43
C ASP A 167 -22.87 5.98 20.85
N GLY A 168 -23.67 4.95 21.20
CA GLY A 168 -23.17 3.77 21.90
C GLY A 168 -22.23 2.89 21.08
N LEU A 169 -22.23 3.00 19.74
CA LEU A 169 -21.37 2.15 18.91
C LEU A 169 -19.89 2.54 19.03
N LEU A 170 -19.59 3.84 19.06
CA LEU A 170 -18.21 4.30 19.23
C LEU A 170 -17.69 3.94 20.63
N ASP A 171 -18.49 4.17 21.67
CA ASP A 171 -18.14 3.80 23.04
C ASP A 171 -17.94 2.28 23.20
N ALA A 172 -18.79 1.46 22.58
CA ALA A 172 -18.65 0.01 22.58
C ALA A 172 -17.36 -0.43 21.86
N VAL A 173 -17.01 0.19 20.73
CA VAL A 173 -15.75 -0.08 20.02
C VAL A 173 -14.54 0.31 20.86
N ASP A 174 -14.53 1.52 21.44
CA ASP A 174 -13.41 1.99 22.26
C ASP A 174 -13.26 1.11 23.52
N THR A 175 -14.37 0.66 24.12
CA THR A 175 -14.37 -0.33 25.21
C THR A 175 -13.81 -1.67 24.76
N TRP A 176 -14.32 -2.24 23.66
CA TRP A 176 -13.88 -3.52 23.11
C TRP A 176 -12.38 -3.52 22.78
N ARG A 177 -11.86 -2.43 22.21
CA ARG A 177 -10.42 -2.25 21.93
C ARG A 177 -9.61 -2.23 23.22
N SER A 178 -10.06 -1.48 24.23
CA SER A 178 -9.33 -1.29 25.49
C SER A 178 -9.15 -2.59 26.29
N GLU A 179 -10.12 -3.49 26.22
CA GLU A 179 -10.08 -4.80 26.88
C GLU A 179 -9.16 -5.81 26.18
N ARG A 180 -8.73 -5.53 24.94
CA ARG A 180 -7.97 -6.44 24.07
C ARG A 180 -6.64 -5.90 23.61
N VAL A 181 -6.14 -4.83 24.23
CA VAL A 181 -4.88 -4.21 23.83
C VAL A 181 -3.74 -5.23 23.93
N VAL A 182 -2.93 -5.33 22.87
CA VAL A 182 -1.72 -6.13 22.87
C VAL A 182 -0.70 -5.49 23.81
N PRO A 183 -0.22 -6.19 24.86
CA PRO A 183 0.88 -5.68 25.67
C PRO A 183 2.15 -5.58 24.81
N SER A 184 2.88 -4.46 24.87
CA SER A 184 4.08 -4.25 24.03
C SER A 184 5.12 -5.36 24.15
N ALA A 185 5.25 -5.95 25.35
CA ALA A 185 6.16 -7.08 25.60
C ALA A 185 5.74 -8.38 24.89
N SER A 186 4.47 -8.53 24.55
CA SER A 186 3.89 -9.71 23.89
C SER A 186 3.89 -9.62 22.37
N ILE A 187 4.11 -8.42 21.80
CA ILE A 187 4.10 -8.18 20.35
C ILE A 187 4.96 -9.19 19.58
N PRO A 188 6.25 -9.44 19.93
CA PRO A 188 7.09 -10.34 19.13
C PRO A 188 6.58 -11.79 19.15
N ALA A 189 6.11 -12.27 20.30
CA ALA A 189 5.61 -13.63 20.44
C ALA A 189 4.29 -13.83 19.69
N LEU A 190 3.37 -12.85 19.78
CA LEU A 190 2.10 -12.88 19.05
C LEU A 190 2.31 -12.77 17.54
N ALA A 191 3.21 -11.88 17.09
CA ALA A 191 3.56 -11.77 15.69
C ALA A 191 4.05 -13.11 15.12
N ALA A 192 4.99 -13.77 15.82
CA ALA A 192 5.50 -15.07 15.41
C ALA A 192 4.40 -16.15 15.37
N ALA A 193 3.49 -16.15 16.34
CA ALA A 193 2.37 -17.08 16.38
C ALA A 193 1.41 -16.87 15.20
N PHE A 194 0.99 -15.62 14.95
CA PHE A 194 0.09 -15.29 13.84
C PHE A 194 0.73 -15.55 12.48
N ILE A 195 2.02 -15.27 12.31
CA ILE A 195 2.74 -15.64 11.07
C ILE A 195 2.69 -17.15 10.85
N ALA A 196 2.97 -17.96 11.87
CA ALA A 196 2.92 -19.41 11.74
C ALA A 196 1.51 -19.93 11.41
N GLU A 197 0.49 -19.36 12.05
CA GLU A 197 -0.92 -19.66 11.76
C GLU A 197 -1.28 -19.32 10.30
N PHE A 198 -0.99 -18.09 9.87
CA PHE A 198 -1.28 -17.66 8.51
C PHE A 198 -0.47 -18.39 7.45
N ASN A 199 0.75 -18.82 7.76
CA ASN A 199 1.53 -19.68 6.86
C ASN A 199 0.84 -21.03 6.63
N ALA A 200 0.32 -21.65 7.69
CA ALA A 200 -0.41 -22.91 7.59
C ALA A 200 -1.74 -22.74 6.80
N LEU A 201 -2.47 -21.66 7.09
CA LEU A 201 -3.70 -21.29 6.39
C LEU A 201 -3.46 -21.00 4.91
N THR A 202 -2.44 -20.20 4.58
CA THR A 202 -2.03 -19.87 3.21
C THR A 202 -1.63 -21.13 2.44
N THR A 203 -0.87 -22.03 3.07
CA THR A 203 -0.51 -23.32 2.47
C THR A 203 -1.74 -24.15 2.13
N ARG A 204 -2.79 -24.09 2.95
CA ARG A 204 -4.02 -24.85 2.74
C ARG A 204 -4.96 -24.19 1.71
N ASN A 205 -5.08 -22.87 1.73
CA ASN A 205 -6.20 -22.16 1.10
C ASN A 205 -5.79 -21.26 -0.07
N LEU A 206 -4.51 -20.90 -0.20
CA LEU A 206 -3.97 -20.14 -1.34
C LEU A 206 -3.13 -21.03 -2.25
N MET A 207 -2.12 -21.71 -1.69
CA MET A 207 -1.12 -22.43 -2.47
C MET A 207 -1.66 -23.49 -3.44
N PRO A 208 -2.77 -24.22 -3.17
CA PRO A 208 -3.31 -25.18 -4.13
C PRO A 208 -3.76 -24.56 -5.46
N TYR A 209 -3.97 -23.24 -5.49
CA TYR A 209 -4.39 -22.51 -6.69
C TYR A 209 -3.21 -21.89 -7.45
N LEU A 210 -2.02 -21.82 -6.84
CA LEU A 210 -0.85 -21.18 -7.45
C LEU A 210 0.06 -22.20 -8.17
N PRO A 211 0.89 -21.76 -9.14
CA PRO A 211 1.86 -22.62 -9.80
C PRO A 211 2.82 -23.27 -8.79
N SER A 212 3.15 -24.55 -9.02
CA SER A 212 4.02 -25.33 -8.12
C SER A 212 5.44 -24.75 -7.97
N GLY A 213 5.92 -23.97 -8.94
CA GLY A 213 7.20 -23.25 -8.86
C GLY A 213 7.28 -22.30 -7.66
N LEU A 214 6.14 -21.73 -7.23
CA LEU A 214 6.09 -20.81 -6.08
C LEU A 214 6.06 -21.53 -4.72
N ALA A 215 5.94 -22.85 -4.69
CA ALA A 215 5.85 -23.60 -3.43
C ALA A 215 7.10 -23.46 -2.56
N GLY A 216 8.27 -23.23 -3.17
CA GLY A 216 9.56 -23.06 -2.48
C GLY A 216 9.91 -21.62 -2.11
N VAL A 217 9.08 -20.64 -2.50
CA VAL A 217 9.35 -19.22 -2.22
C VAL A 217 9.07 -18.94 -0.73
N PRO A 218 10.04 -18.42 0.03
CA PRO A 218 9.82 -17.97 1.40
C PRO A 218 8.82 -16.80 1.44
N ARG A 219 7.75 -16.95 2.23
CA ARG A 219 6.65 -15.96 2.37
C ARG A 219 6.58 -15.28 3.73
N SER A 220 7.35 -15.78 4.69
CA SER A 220 7.33 -15.40 6.10
C SER A 220 8.72 -15.05 6.64
N ASN A 221 9.70 -14.86 5.76
CA ASN A 221 11.11 -14.56 6.05
C ASN A 221 11.29 -13.07 6.42
N ILE A 222 10.50 -12.62 7.40
CA ILE A 222 10.46 -11.23 7.83
C ILE A 222 11.26 -11.03 9.12
N ARG A 223 12.06 -9.97 9.17
CA ARG A 223 12.75 -9.53 10.39
C ARG A 223 11.99 -8.40 11.07
N PHE A 224 11.54 -8.62 12.30
CA PHE A 224 10.95 -7.56 13.12
C PHE A 224 12.01 -6.61 13.67
N MET A 225 11.79 -5.32 13.50
CA MET A 225 12.64 -4.24 13.96
C MET A 225 11.81 -3.29 14.83
N PRO A 226 12.07 -3.20 16.15
CA PRO A 226 11.37 -2.23 16.98
C PRO A 226 11.86 -0.82 16.64
N ILE A 227 10.93 0.10 16.39
CA ILE A 227 11.20 1.52 16.26
C ILE A 227 10.46 2.29 17.37
N ARG A 228 11.03 3.42 17.79
CA ARG A 228 10.40 4.35 18.75
C ARG A 228 10.13 5.67 18.05
N ASP A 229 9.02 6.31 18.42
CA ASP A 229 8.67 7.68 18.02
C ASP A 229 8.56 7.91 16.50
N ALA A 230 8.29 6.85 15.73
CA ALA A 230 7.98 6.97 14.32
C ALA A 230 6.58 7.56 14.11
N TRP A 231 6.40 8.34 13.05
CA TRP A 231 5.11 8.94 12.67
C TRP A 231 4.12 7.90 12.08
N PHE A 232 4.55 6.64 11.94
CA PHE A 232 3.73 5.51 11.54
C PHE A 232 3.69 4.43 12.62
N SER A 233 2.63 3.60 12.56
CA SER A 233 2.38 2.50 13.51
C SER A 233 3.21 1.27 13.21
N GLY A 234 3.46 1.02 11.92
CA GLY A 234 4.35 -0.01 11.42
C GLY A 234 4.65 0.28 9.95
N SER A 235 5.78 -0.25 9.44
CA SER A 235 6.17 -0.21 8.03
C SER A 235 6.73 -1.57 7.65
N MET A 236 6.05 -2.25 6.75
CA MET A 236 6.62 -3.39 6.03
C MET A 236 7.58 -2.87 4.98
N ASN A 237 8.73 -3.52 4.86
CA ASN A 237 9.81 -3.13 3.97
C ASN A 237 10.24 -4.37 3.20
N TYR A 238 9.78 -4.52 1.96
CA TYR A 238 10.25 -5.58 1.08
C TYR A 238 11.49 -5.10 0.32
N LEU A 239 12.67 -5.56 0.74
CA LEU A 239 13.94 -5.11 0.16
C LEU A 239 14.33 -6.00 -1.03
N GLY A 240 14.24 -7.32 -0.86
CA GLY A 240 14.50 -8.30 -1.93
C GLY A 240 15.93 -8.30 -2.48
N ARG A 241 16.90 -7.66 -1.82
CA ARG A 241 18.28 -7.49 -2.34
C ARG A 241 19.24 -8.59 -1.90
N ALA A 242 18.99 -9.22 -0.76
CA ALA A 242 19.87 -10.26 -0.25
C ALA A 242 19.92 -11.46 -1.21
N ARG A 243 21.11 -12.04 -1.36
CA ARG A 243 21.42 -13.15 -2.25
C ARG A 243 22.24 -14.19 -1.51
N THR A 244 21.97 -15.46 -1.81
CA THR A 244 22.83 -16.58 -1.40
C THR A 244 24.17 -16.54 -2.16
N ALA A 245 25.14 -17.35 -1.73
CA ALA A 245 26.44 -17.46 -2.41
C ALA A 245 26.32 -17.96 -3.87
N ASP A 246 25.28 -18.73 -4.19
CA ASP A 246 24.96 -19.17 -5.57
C ASP A 246 24.08 -18.16 -6.34
N GLY A 247 23.84 -16.97 -5.77
CA GLY A 247 23.18 -15.85 -6.44
C GLY A 247 21.64 -15.91 -6.43
N LYS A 248 21.04 -16.79 -5.62
CA LYS A 248 19.57 -16.87 -5.52
C LYS A 248 19.02 -15.83 -4.54
N PRO A 249 17.80 -15.31 -4.78
CA PRO A 249 17.16 -14.40 -3.84
C PRO A 249 16.92 -15.05 -2.49
N GLU A 250 17.21 -14.30 -1.42
CA GLU A 250 16.80 -14.67 -0.06
C GLU A 250 15.45 -14.03 0.33
N PHE A 251 14.82 -13.29 -0.60
CA PHE A 251 13.50 -12.65 -0.48
C PHE A 251 13.39 -11.69 0.73
N GLU A 252 14.47 -10.97 1.02
CA GLU A 252 14.63 -10.14 2.22
C GLU A 252 13.46 -9.18 2.49
N ALA A 253 12.84 -9.32 3.67
CA ALA A 253 11.82 -8.39 4.17
C ALA A 253 12.07 -8.00 5.63
N THR A 254 11.73 -6.77 6.00
CA THR A 254 11.72 -6.32 7.40
C THR A 254 10.37 -5.71 7.76
N TYR A 255 10.01 -5.78 9.04
CA TYR A 255 8.84 -5.08 9.59
C TYR A 255 9.28 -4.18 10.71
N GLU A 256 9.20 -2.87 10.49
CA GLU A 256 9.48 -1.89 11.51
C GLU A 256 8.18 -1.60 12.28
N ILE A 257 8.06 -2.08 13.53
CA ILE A 257 6.87 -1.86 14.35
C ILE A 257 7.14 -0.78 15.40
N ASN A 258 6.23 0.19 15.48
CA ASN A 258 6.32 1.21 16.50
C ASN A 258 5.96 0.61 17.86
N SER A 259 6.92 0.60 18.79
CA SER A 259 6.71 0.00 20.11
C SER A 259 5.65 0.71 20.97
N SER A 260 5.25 1.93 20.57
CA SER A 260 4.19 2.72 21.19
C SER A 260 2.80 2.42 20.62
N LEU A 261 2.69 1.50 19.66
CA LEU A 261 1.42 1.14 19.03
C LEU A 261 0.42 0.57 20.04
N GLN A 262 -0.74 1.21 20.15
CA GLN A 262 -1.89 0.68 20.86
C GLN A 262 -2.85 0.04 19.86
N ILE A 263 -2.91 -1.29 19.87
CA ILE A 263 -3.72 -2.08 18.94
C ILE A 263 -4.36 -3.25 19.67
N SER A 264 -5.60 -3.60 19.31
CA SER A 264 -6.25 -4.79 19.86
C SER A 264 -5.67 -6.06 19.23
N VAL A 265 -5.75 -7.20 19.94
CA VAL A 265 -5.27 -8.50 19.42
C VAL A 265 -5.84 -8.82 18.02
N PRO A 266 -7.16 -8.67 17.75
CA PRO A 266 -7.69 -9.00 16.43
C PRO A 266 -7.29 -8.00 15.33
N GLU A 267 -7.19 -6.71 15.64
CA GLU A 267 -6.62 -5.73 14.68
C GLU A 267 -5.13 -6.00 14.42
N PHE A 268 -4.40 -6.53 15.40
CA PHE A 268 -3.00 -6.93 15.22
C PHE A 268 -2.88 -8.19 14.35
N GLN A 269 -3.78 -9.15 14.52
CA GLN A 269 -3.86 -10.32 13.63
C GLN A 269 -4.14 -9.89 12.17
N GLN A 270 -5.08 -8.96 11.96
CA GLN A 270 -5.31 -8.37 10.64
C GLN A 270 -4.05 -7.68 10.10
N LEU A 271 -3.36 -6.88 10.92
CA LEU A 271 -2.12 -6.22 10.52
C LEU A 271 -1.05 -7.22 10.08
N ILE A 272 -0.87 -8.33 10.81
CA ILE A 272 0.11 -9.37 10.44
C ILE A 272 -0.27 -10.02 9.10
N SER A 273 -1.54 -10.30 8.85
CA SER A 273 -1.96 -10.86 7.55
C SER A 273 -1.76 -9.89 6.39
N HIS A 274 -2.04 -8.60 6.62
CA HIS A 274 -1.89 -7.53 5.65
C HIS A 274 -0.42 -7.33 5.27
N GLU A 275 0.46 -7.29 6.26
CA GLU A 275 1.86 -6.94 6.04
C GLU A 275 2.70 -8.14 5.62
N VAL A 276 2.40 -9.33 6.14
CA VAL A 276 3.30 -10.49 6.02
C VAL A 276 2.71 -11.58 5.14
N GLU A 277 1.76 -12.35 5.67
CA GLU A 277 1.26 -13.56 5.01
C GLU A 277 -0.27 -13.67 5.11
N PRO A 278 -0.99 -13.80 3.98
CA PRO A 278 -0.53 -13.80 2.59
C PRO A 278 -0.49 -12.40 1.94
N GLY A 279 -0.36 -11.32 2.72
CA GLY A 279 -0.35 -9.95 2.21
C GLY A 279 0.96 -9.51 1.55
N HIS A 280 1.44 -8.31 1.87
CA HIS A 280 2.50 -7.63 1.13
C HIS A 280 3.78 -8.47 0.92
N VAL A 281 4.39 -9.02 1.98
CA VAL A 281 5.62 -9.83 1.83
C VAL A 281 5.39 -11.02 0.90
N THR A 282 4.25 -11.68 1.01
CA THR A 282 3.91 -12.80 0.13
C THR A 282 3.76 -12.37 -1.32
N THR A 283 2.99 -11.31 -1.58
CA THR A 283 2.82 -10.76 -2.93
C THR A 283 4.16 -10.39 -3.55
N PHE A 284 5.01 -9.71 -2.80
CA PHE A 284 6.29 -9.22 -3.32
C PHE A 284 7.35 -10.31 -3.47
N ALA A 285 7.36 -11.31 -2.60
CA ALA A 285 8.19 -12.49 -2.78
C ALA A 285 7.83 -13.28 -4.04
N PHE A 286 6.54 -13.40 -4.35
CA PHE A 286 6.09 -14.01 -5.59
C PHE A 286 6.45 -13.17 -6.82
N LEU A 287 6.27 -11.85 -6.78
CA LEU A 287 6.71 -10.99 -7.89
C LEU A 287 8.23 -11.10 -8.12
N GLN A 288 9.04 -11.15 -7.05
CA GLN A 288 10.47 -11.39 -7.20
C GLN A 288 10.75 -12.75 -7.86
N ALA A 289 10.13 -13.82 -7.38
CA ALA A 289 10.33 -15.16 -7.96
C ALA A 289 9.94 -15.20 -9.45
N LEU A 290 8.81 -14.59 -9.81
CA LEU A 290 8.35 -14.50 -11.20
C LEU A 290 9.29 -13.65 -12.07
N TYR A 291 9.92 -12.62 -11.52
CA TYR A 291 10.94 -11.84 -12.23
C TYR A 291 12.22 -12.66 -12.47
N GLU A 292 12.71 -13.39 -11.47
CA GLU A 292 13.88 -14.27 -11.60
C GLU A 292 13.65 -15.38 -12.64
N GLU A 293 12.41 -15.83 -12.78
CA GLU A 293 12.00 -16.80 -13.80
C GLU A 293 11.72 -16.15 -15.18
N GLY A 294 11.84 -14.83 -15.31
CA GLY A 294 11.61 -14.09 -16.55
C GLY A 294 10.14 -14.00 -16.97
N GLN A 295 9.19 -14.21 -16.05
CA GLN A 295 7.76 -14.20 -16.32
C GLN A 295 7.14 -12.80 -16.28
N ILE A 296 7.73 -11.86 -15.53
CA ILE A 296 7.30 -10.46 -15.47
C ILE A 296 8.44 -9.50 -15.85
N GLY A 297 8.07 -8.28 -16.24
CA GLY A 297 9.02 -7.25 -16.65
C GLY A 297 9.75 -6.59 -15.49
N PHE A 298 10.77 -5.80 -15.84
CA PHE A 298 11.59 -5.02 -14.90
C PHE A 298 10.75 -4.13 -13.97
N GLU A 299 9.65 -3.57 -14.45
CA GLU A 299 8.74 -2.73 -13.67
C GLU A 299 8.16 -3.44 -12.44
N GLY A 300 8.12 -4.78 -12.42
CA GLY A 300 7.71 -5.56 -11.25
C GLY A 300 8.73 -5.55 -10.10
N THR A 301 9.96 -5.07 -10.35
CA THR A 301 11.07 -5.05 -9.39
C THR A 301 11.15 -3.79 -8.54
N VAL A 302 10.39 -2.76 -8.94
CA VAL A 302 10.33 -1.46 -8.29
C VAL A 302 8.89 -1.20 -7.87
N GLN A 303 8.54 -1.63 -6.67
CA GLN A 303 7.24 -1.35 -6.10
C GLN A 303 7.07 0.16 -5.98
N THR A 304 6.04 0.68 -6.66
CA THR A 304 5.85 2.12 -6.79
C THR A 304 4.55 2.53 -6.07
N MET A 305 4.67 3.20 -4.94
CA MET A 305 3.55 3.72 -4.16
C MET A 305 2.78 4.80 -4.93
N ASN A 306 1.55 5.10 -4.51
CA ASN A 306 0.67 6.09 -5.15
C ASN A 306 0.27 5.74 -6.59
N THR A 307 0.30 4.46 -6.97
CA THR A 307 -0.05 3.97 -8.32
C THR A 307 -1.25 3.04 -8.29
N ARG A 308 -1.77 2.69 -9.47
CA ARG A 308 -2.79 1.64 -9.65
C ARG A 308 -2.32 0.27 -9.18
N ALA A 309 -1.03 -0.03 -9.35
CA ALA A 309 -0.43 -1.25 -8.86
C ALA A 309 -0.45 -1.27 -7.31
N ALA A 310 -0.08 -0.15 -6.68
CA ALA A 310 -0.17 -0.02 -5.23
C ALA A 310 -1.61 -0.15 -4.72
N ALA A 311 -2.61 0.40 -5.43
CA ALA A 311 -4.02 0.18 -5.10
C ALA A 311 -4.38 -1.31 -5.10
N LEU A 312 -3.92 -2.08 -6.11
CA LEU A 312 -4.16 -3.52 -6.16
C LEU A 312 -3.46 -4.25 -5.01
N SER A 313 -2.19 -3.96 -4.75
CA SER A 313 -1.42 -4.55 -3.64
C SER A 313 -2.06 -4.30 -2.28
N GLU A 314 -2.53 -3.06 -2.02
CA GLU A 314 -3.26 -2.74 -0.80
C GLU A 314 -4.59 -3.50 -0.72
N GLY A 315 -5.28 -3.67 -1.85
CA GLY A 315 -6.49 -4.49 -1.94
C GLY A 315 -6.24 -5.96 -1.60
N ILE A 316 -5.15 -6.54 -2.08
CA ILE A 316 -4.73 -7.91 -1.76
C ILE A 316 -4.41 -8.02 -0.28
N ALA A 317 -3.59 -7.11 0.26
CA ALA A 317 -3.20 -7.08 1.65
C ALA A 317 -4.40 -6.94 2.61
N ASN A 318 -5.36 -6.07 2.29
CA ASN A 318 -6.57 -5.90 3.10
C ASN A 318 -7.50 -7.11 3.06
N ASN A 319 -7.51 -7.86 1.96
CA ASN A 319 -8.25 -9.12 1.83
C ASN A 319 -7.44 -10.35 2.29
N ALA A 320 -6.18 -10.18 2.70
CA ALA A 320 -5.24 -11.28 2.95
C ALA A 320 -5.74 -12.23 4.03
N ILE A 321 -6.37 -11.73 5.09
CA ILE A 321 -6.95 -12.59 6.13
C ILE A 321 -8.05 -13.50 5.60
N LEU A 322 -8.91 -12.98 4.72
CA LEU A 322 -10.00 -13.74 4.12
C LEU A 322 -9.43 -14.79 3.16
N ILE A 323 -8.40 -14.42 2.39
CA ILE A 323 -7.64 -15.34 1.52
C ILE A 323 -6.99 -16.46 2.35
N ALA A 324 -6.34 -16.12 3.47
CA ALA A 324 -5.72 -17.10 4.36
C ALA A 324 -6.75 -18.10 4.89
N HIS A 325 -7.89 -17.62 5.37
CA HIS A 325 -8.98 -18.49 5.85
C HIS A 325 -9.73 -19.23 4.74
N GLY A 326 -9.52 -18.87 3.47
CA GLY A 326 -10.20 -19.49 2.33
C GLY A 326 -11.67 -19.09 2.20
N VAL A 327 -12.03 -17.91 2.70
CA VAL A 327 -13.41 -17.38 2.77
C VAL A 327 -13.53 -16.08 2.00
N ASN A 328 -14.75 -15.69 1.63
CA ASN A 328 -15.00 -14.49 0.83
C ASN A 328 -15.64 -13.37 1.65
N GLU A 329 -16.42 -13.73 2.68
CA GLU A 329 -17.14 -12.80 3.53
C GLU A 329 -16.59 -12.81 4.96
N ILE A 330 -16.75 -11.68 5.66
CA ILE A 330 -16.28 -11.52 7.03
C ILE A 330 -17.01 -12.50 7.95
N GLU A 331 -18.30 -12.70 7.75
CA GLU A 331 -19.13 -13.59 8.57
C GLU A 331 -18.71 -15.05 8.56
N GLU A 332 -17.93 -15.46 7.56
CA GLU A 332 -17.37 -16.80 7.42
C GLU A 332 -16.08 -17.01 8.23
N LEU A 333 -15.49 -15.94 8.78
CA LEU A 333 -14.31 -16.04 9.65
C LEU A 333 -14.65 -16.82 10.93
N PRO A 334 -13.71 -17.62 11.46
CA PRO A 334 -14.00 -18.62 12.50
C PRO A 334 -14.34 -18.03 13.87
N ASP A 335 -13.93 -16.78 14.14
CA ASP A 335 -14.04 -16.15 15.45
C ASP A 335 -14.68 -14.75 15.35
N ARG A 336 -15.52 -14.41 16.33
CA ARG A 336 -16.25 -13.12 16.33
C ARG A 336 -15.36 -11.93 16.62
N ASP A 337 -14.37 -12.07 17.48
CA ASP A 337 -13.43 -10.98 17.75
C ASP A 337 -12.58 -10.70 16.51
N LEU A 338 -12.23 -11.75 15.74
CA LEU A 338 -11.60 -11.59 14.43
C LEU A 338 -12.50 -10.84 13.45
N GLN A 339 -13.78 -11.21 13.36
CA GLN A 339 -14.75 -10.49 12.52
C GLN A 339 -14.83 -9.00 12.88
N ILE A 340 -14.86 -8.67 14.17
CA ILE A 340 -14.87 -7.29 14.66
C ILE A 340 -13.57 -6.57 14.26
N GLY A 341 -12.40 -7.19 14.48
CA GLY A 341 -11.11 -6.62 14.12
C GLY A 341 -10.99 -6.31 12.61
N VAL A 342 -11.46 -7.23 11.77
CA VAL A 342 -11.47 -7.04 10.30
C VAL A 342 -12.43 -5.92 9.90
N LEU A 343 -13.64 -5.85 10.49
CA LEU A 343 -14.58 -4.75 10.23
C LEU A 343 -13.99 -3.38 10.56
N LEU A 344 -13.30 -3.28 11.69
CA LEU A 344 -12.64 -2.04 12.12
C LEU A 344 -11.50 -1.65 11.17
N ALA A 345 -10.75 -2.62 10.64
CA ALA A 345 -9.73 -2.36 9.62
C ALA A 345 -10.34 -1.87 8.29
N LEU A 346 -11.43 -2.48 7.82
CA LEU A 346 -12.11 -2.05 6.60
C LEU A 346 -12.74 -0.66 6.75
N LEU A 347 -13.33 -0.36 7.91
CA LEU A 347 -13.80 0.99 8.23
C LEU A 347 -12.65 2.01 8.25
N GLN A 348 -11.44 1.61 8.63
CA GLN A 348 -10.25 2.46 8.54
C GLN A 348 -9.88 2.78 7.09
N ASP A 349 -10.03 1.84 6.15
CA ASP A 349 -9.79 2.11 4.73
C ASP A 349 -10.85 3.05 4.14
N ASP A 350 -12.10 2.86 4.53
CA ASP A 350 -13.16 3.81 4.23
C ASP A 350 -12.84 5.20 4.79
N ALA A 351 -12.28 5.28 6.01
CA ALA A 351 -11.85 6.52 6.65
C ALA A 351 -10.69 7.19 5.91
N LYS A 352 -9.73 6.42 5.37
CA LYS A 352 -8.63 6.95 4.55
C LYS A 352 -9.20 7.66 3.31
N ASN A 353 -10.05 6.97 2.55
CA ASN A 353 -10.71 7.56 1.38
C ASN A 353 -11.58 8.77 1.79
N GLN A 354 -12.38 8.66 2.85
CA GLN A 354 -13.26 9.75 3.28
C GLN A 354 -12.45 10.98 3.73
N SER A 355 -11.33 10.79 4.41
CA SER A 355 -10.44 11.89 4.79
C SER A 355 -9.93 12.63 3.56
N SER A 356 -9.49 11.87 2.54
CA SER A 356 -9.06 12.41 1.26
C SER A 356 -10.17 13.25 0.59
N TYR A 357 -11.37 12.69 0.49
CA TYR A 357 -12.53 13.33 -0.12
C TYR A 357 -12.92 14.62 0.61
N LEU A 358 -13.16 14.55 1.92
CA LEU A 358 -13.57 15.72 2.69
C LEU A 358 -12.51 16.83 2.71
N THR A 359 -11.23 16.46 2.70
CA THR A 359 -10.12 17.43 2.71
C THR A 359 -9.95 18.10 1.36
N TRP A 360 -9.86 17.33 0.28
CA TRP A 360 -9.42 17.83 -1.03
C TRP A 360 -10.55 18.12 -2.02
N LYS A 361 -11.69 17.43 -1.91
CA LYS A 361 -12.88 17.72 -2.72
C LYS A 361 -13.74 18.80 -2.06
N GLU A 362 -14.04 18.61 -0.77
CA GLU A 362 -15.00 19.44 -0.05
C GLU A 362 -14.36 20.59 0.74
N GLY A 363 -13.03 20.57 0.93
CA GLY A 363 -12.31 21.65 1.60
C GLY A 363 -12.64 21.78 3.09
N TRP A 364 -13.01 20.69 3.77
CA TRP A 364 -13.42 20.75 5.18
C TRP A 364 -12.25 21.07 6.13
N PRO A 365 -12.52 21.78 7.25
CA PRO A 365 -11.53 21.98 8.31
C PRO A 365 -11.09 20.65 8.95
N GLN A 366 -9.83 20.58 9.38
CA GLN A 366 -9.24 19.36 9.95
C GLN A 366 -10.06 18.79 11.11
N GLU A 367 -10.47 19.64 12.05
CA GLU A 367 -11.25 19.22 13.22
C GLU A 367 -12.58 18.56 12.82
N ARG A 368 -13.23 19.08 11.78
CA ARG A 368 -14.48 18.52 11.27
C ARG A 368 -14.24 17.18 10.59
N VAL A 369 -13.16 17.05 9.80
CA VAL A 369 -12.77 15.77 9.21
C VAL A 369 -12.48 14.75 10.32
N ALA A 370 -11.66 15.10 11.32
CA ALA A 370 -11.32 14.22 12.44
C ALA A 370 -12.57 13.73 13.19
N ALA A 371 -13.52 14.62 13.48
CA ALA A 371 -14.78 14.28 14.13
C ALA A 371 -15.61 13.29 13.30
N THR A 372 -15.74 13.51 11.98
CA THR A 372 -16.42 12.57 11.08
C THR A 372 -15.73 11.20 11.07
N LEU A 373 -14.40 11.15 10.96
CA LEU A 373 -13.67 9.88 10.98
C LEU A 373 -13.89 9.11 12.29
N ARG A 374 -13.89 9.80 13.44
CA ARG A 374 -14.17 9.16 14.74
C ARG A 374 -15.59 8.63 14.84
N ASN A 375 -16.57 9.47 14.54
CA ASN A 375 -17.97 9.16 14.83
C ASN A 375 -18.57 8.20 13.81
N GLU A 376 -18.21 8.34 12.53
CA GLU A 376 -18.82 7.58 11.43
C GLU A 376 -17.97 6.38 11.03
N PHE A 377 -16.64 6.48 11.07
CA PHE A 377 -15.74 5.39 10.65
C PHE A 377 -15.07 4.68 11.83
N LEU A 378 -15.33 5.10 13.06
CA LEU A 378 -14.95 4.39 14.29
C LEU A 378 -13.45 4.12 14.41
N VAL A 379 -12.61 4.92 13.73
CA VAL A 379 -11.15 4.87 13.88
C VAL A 379 -10.76 5.40 15.26
N SER A 380 -9.59 5.04 15.78
CA SER A 380 -9.11 5.60 17.05
C SER A 380 -8.84 7.11 16.96
N LYS A 381 -8.73 7.80 18.11
CA LYS A 381 -8.42 9.23 18.14
C LYS A 381 -7.11 9.55 17.40
N GLU A 382 -6.06 8.80 17.71
CA GLU A 382 -4.77 8.91 17.05
C GLU A 382 -4.89 8.77 15.52
N ARG A 383 -5.68 7.79 15.05
CA ARG A 383 -5.90 7.58 13.61
C ARG A 383 -6.68 8.72 12.98
N ALA A 384 -7.73 9.22 13.63
CA ALA A 384 -8.46 10.38 13.13
C ALA A 384 -7.57 11.63 13.02
N ASP A 385 -6.72 11.88 14.02
CA ASP A 385 -5.77 13.00 14.01
C ASP A 385 -4.74 12.86 12.87
N LYS A 386 -4.16 11.65 12.70
CA LYS A 386 -3.22 11.36 11.61
C LYS A 386 -3.88 11.52 10.23
N LEU A 387 -5.05 10.93 10.05
CA LEU A 387 -5.75 10.89 8.76
C LEU A 387 -6.30 12.26 8.38
N SER A 388 -6.79 13.07 9.31
CA SER A 388 -7.29 14.42 9.02
C SER A 388 -6.17 15.49 8.95
N GLY A 389 -5.02 15.20 9.57
CA GLY A 389 -3.87 16.08 9.67
C GLY A 389 -2.78 15.76 8.66
N ALA A 390 -1.57 15.44 9.16
CA ALA A 390 -0.36 15.35 8.36
C ALA A 390 -0.46 14.41 7.16
N TRP A 391 -1.17 13.27 7.29
CA TRP A 391 -1.28 12.31 6.21
C TRP A 391 -2.34 12.71 5.18
N GLY A 392 -3.56 13.03 5.62
CA GLY A 392 -4.64 13.43 4.70
C GLY A 392 -4.44 14.78 4.04
N ARG A 393 -3.68 15.69 4.65
CA ARG A 393 -3.34 17.00 4.06
C ARG A 393 -2.03 16.98 3.28
N HIS A 394 -1.32 15.85 3.24
CA HIS A 394 -0.15 15.73 2.39
C HIS A 394 -0.55 15.81 0.90
N PRO A 395 0.07 16.66 0.07
CA PRO A 395 -0.35 16.85 -1.32
C PRO A 395 -0.36 15.58 -2.18
N LEU A 396 0.62 14.68 -1.97
CA LEU A 396 0.67 13.38 -2.63
C LEU A 396 -0.16 12.32 -1.89
N LEU A 397 0.27 11.90 -0.70
CA LEU A 397 -0.37 10.81 0.05
C LEU A 397 -1.88 11.05 0.28
N GLY A 398 -2.25 12.27 0.65
CA GLY A 398 -3.64 12.63 0.94
C GLY A 398 -4.55 12.65 -0.29
N ARG A 399 -4.06 13.11 -1.46
CA ARG A 399 -4.87 13.20 -2.69
C ARG A 399 -4.87 11.90 -3.49
N MET A 400 -3.76 11.17 -3.48
CA MET A 400 -3.50 10.09 -4.43
C MET A 400 -3.43 8.71 -3.76
N TYR A 401 -2.86 8.60 -2.56
CA TYR A 401 -2.66 7.29 -1.91
C TYR A 401 -3.82 6.85 -1.02
N LEU A 402 -4.34 7.74 -0.18
CA LEU A 402 -5.43 7.38 0.74
C LEU A 402 -6.66 6.77 0.04
N PRO A 403 -7.09 7.24 -1.16
CA PRO A 403 -8.19 6.60 -1.90
C PRO A 403 -7.87 5.18 -2.40
N ALA A 404 -6.60 4.87 -2.62
CA ALA A 404 -6.14 3.59 -3.19
C ALA A 404 -6.52 2.40 -2.31
N TYR A 405 -6.46 2.56 -0.99
CA TYR A 405 -6.80 1.51 -0.02
C TYR A 405 -8.22 0.98 -0.23
N ARG A 406 -9.23 1.86 -0.17
CA ARG A 406 -10.63 1.44 -0.36
C ARG A 406 -10.84 0.89 -1.77
N ALA A 407 -10.35 1.59 -2.79
CA ALA A 407 -10.55 1.19 -4.19
C ALA A 407 -10.01 -0.23 -4.46
N GLY A 408 -8.80 -0.53 -4.00
CA GLY A 408 -8.23 -1.87 -4.09
C GLY A 408 -9.00 -2.90 -3.28
N THR A 409 -9.35 -2.57 -2.04
CA THR A 409 -10.03 -3.49 -1.11
C THR A 409 -11.38 -3.95 -1.65
N GLU A 410 -12.19 -3.00 -2.14
CA GLU A 410 -13.50 -3.28 -2.71
C GLU A 410 -13.39 -4.08 -4.00
N LEU A 411 -12.44 -3.72 -4.89
CA LEU A 411 -12.21 -4.45 -6.14
C LEU A 411 -11.78 -5.90 -5.88
N VAL A 412 -10.80 -6.14 -5.02
CA VAL A 412 -10.33 -7.50 -4.72
C VAL A 412 -11.44 -8.32 -4.07
N ALA A 413 -12.21 -7.74 -3.15
CA ALA A 413 -13.35 -8.40 -2.54
C ALA A 413 -14.44 -8.75 -3.60
N GLU A 414 -14.70 -7.86 -4.55
CA GLU A 414 -15.63 -8.11 -5.66
C GLU A 414 -15.15 -9.23 -6.59
N LEU A 415 -13.88 -9.19 -7.02
CA LEU A 415 -13.31 -10.23 -7.88
C LEU A 415 -13.39 -11.60 -7.22
N ARG A 416 -13.09 -11.70 -5.92
CA ARG A 416 -13.15 -12.97 -5.17
C ARG A 416 -14.57 -13.49 -4.97
N ARG A 417 -15.58 -12.62 -4.91
CA ARG A 417 -16.99 -13.01 -4.89
C ARG A 417 -17.48 -13.51 -6.24
N ASN A 418 -16.99 -12.92 -7.33
CA ASN A 418 -17.51 -13.16 -8.67
C ASN A 418 -16.76 -14.24 -9.47
N HIS A 419 -15.55 -14.61 -9.06
CA HIS A 419 -14.69 -15.56 -9.78
C HIS A 419 -14.24 -16.72 -8.89
N ALA A 420 -13.98 -17.88 -9.48
CA ALA A 420 -13.50 -19.03 -8.74
C ALA A 420 -12.05 -18.81 -8.26
N PRO A 421 -11.64 -19.35 -7.08
CA PRO A 421 -10.29 -19.17 -6.53
C PRO A 421 -9.16 -19.52 -7.49
N LYS A 422 -9.33 -20.58 -8.30
CA LYS A 422 -8.35 -21.03 -9.31
C LYS A 422 -8.09 -20.02 -10.43
N ASP A 423 -9.00 -19.08 -10.65
CA ASP A 423 -8.91 -18.08 -11.71
C ASP A 423 -8.43 -16.73 -11.13
N VAL A 424 -8.99 -16.32 -9.99
CA VAL A 424 -8.67 -15.01 -9.36
C VAL A 424 -7.35 -15.00 -8.60
N LEU A 425 -7.04 -16.03 -7.80
CA LEU A 425 -5.86 -16.00 -6.92
C LEU A 425 -4.54 -15.96 -7.69
N PRO A 426 -4.33 -16.73 -8.78
CA PRO A 426 -3.13 -16.59 -9.60
C PRO A 426 -2.94 -15.16 -10.13
N ALA A 427 -4.02 -14.51 -10.57
CA ALA A 427 -3.95 -13.15 -11.10
C ALA A 427 -3.58 -12.12 -10.03
N LEU A 428 -4.17 -12.22 -8.83
CA LEU A 428 -3.83 -11.34 -7.70
C LEU A 428 -2.36 -11.45 -7.30
N TYR A 429 -1.77 -12.64 -7.39
CA TYR A 429 -0.38 -12.89 -7.02
C TYR A 429 0.60 -12.85 -8.21
N GLY A 430 0.22 -12.19 -9.31
CA GLY A 430 1.09 -11.90 -10.46
C GLY A 430 1.38 -13.09 -11.39
N CYS A 431 0.79 -14.27 -11.14
CA CYS A 431 1.05 -15.48 -11.90
C CYS A 431 0.51 -15.43 -13.35
N THR A 432 -0.33 -14.44 -13.66
CA THR A 432 -0.87 -14.20 -15.01
C THR A 432 -0.23 -12.98 -15.69
N GLY A 433 0.87 -12.47 -15.14
CA GLY A 433 1.49 -11.20 -15.51
C GLY A 433 1.28 -10.14 -14.43
N LEU A 434 1.96 -9.01 -14.61
CA LEU A 434 1.83 -7.86 -13.71
C LEU A 434 0.53 -7.11 -14.02
N GLU A 435 -0.32 -6.95 -13.02
CA GLU A 435 -1.63 -6.34 -13.14
C GLU A 435 -1.78 -5.14 -12.19
N ASP A 436 -2.74 -4.26 -12.50
CA ASP A 436 -3.18 -3.18 -11.63
C ASP A 436 -4.72 -3.18 -11.48
N VAL A 437 -5.28 -2.24 -10.72
CA VAL A 437 -6.74 -2.15 -10.51
C VAL A 437 -7.58 -1.93 -11.78
N VAL A 438 -6.97 -1.59 -12.91
CA VAL A 438 -7.63 -1.43 -14.21
C VAL A 438 -7.47 -2.66 -15.09
N THR A 439 -6.34 -3.36 -15.02
CA THR A 439 -6.06 -4.53 -15.88
C THR A 439 -6.51 -5.85 -15.27
N ILE A 440 -6.59 -5.96 -13.92
CA ILE A 440 -6.86 -7.22 -13.21
C ILE A 440 -8.17 -7.91 -13.64
N GLY A 441 -9.21 -7.13 -13.95
CA GLY A 441 -10.49 -7.68 -14.41
C GLY A 441 -10.38 -8.46 -15.73
N GLN A 442 -9.40 -8.12 -16.57
CA GLN A 442 -9.12 -8.82 -17.84
C GLN A 442 -8.26 -10.07 -17.63
N ALA A 443 -7.62 -10.21 -16.47
CA ALA A 443 -6.76 -11.35 -16.14
C ALA A 443 -7.53 -12.52 -15.52
N VAL A 444 -8.70 -12.25 -14.95
CA VAL A 444 -9.55 -13.25 -14.26
C VAL A 444 -10.75 -13.73 -15.09
N GLY A 445 -10.86 -13.26 -16.34
CA GLY A 445 -11.99 -13.45 -17.25
C GLY A 445 -11.75 -14.46 -18.36
#